data_AF-A0AA39GZX1-F1
#
_entry.id   AF-A0AA39GZX1-F1
#
_cell.length_a   1.000
_cell.length_b   1.000
_cell.length_c   1.000
_cell.angle_alpha   90.00
_cell.angle_beta   90.00
_cell.angle_gamma   90.00
#
_symmetry.space_group_name_H-M   'P 1'
#
loop_
_entity.id
_entity.type
_entity.pdbx_description
1 polymer ?
#
loop_
_entity_poly.entity_id
_entity_poly.type
_entity_poly.pdbx_seq_one_letter_code
_entity_poly.pdbx_strand_id
1 'polypeptide(L)'
;MLFAAATVLFSLFLQVSGELRTIRCYSCTTMDADRLLDDVQDPNWRQWLDNVRFVPNTDACNDNFLPEHAIRSGVRSQECENGVCMKMWFKEKNGNSQVWRSCIPKSQEQIRSDCTRISSSQGDMEVCTCDGNLCNFSIRPSATTVISICVFAFLFRLL
;
A
#
# COMPACT_ATOMS: atom_id res chain seq x y z
N MET A 1 -8.56 32.06 -40.32
CA MET A 1 -9.22 32.31 -39.01
C MET A 1 -9.79 31.06 -38.34
N LEU A 2 -9.66 29.83 -38.89
CA LEU A 2 -10.13 28.60 -38.22
C LEU A 2 -9.06 27.87 -37.37
N PHE A 3 -7.77 28.12 -37.59
CA PHE A 3 -6.69 27.41 -36.88
C PHE A 3 -6.43 27.91 -35.45
N ALA A 4 -6.85 29.13 -35.11
CA ALA A 4 -6.61 29.71 -33.79
C ALA A 4 -7.65 29.28 -32.73
N ALA A 5 -8.84 28.85 -33.14
CA ALA A 5 -9.88 28.39 -32.21
C ALA A 5 -9.60 26.97 -31.67
N ALA A 6 -8.96 26.13 -32.47
CA ALA A 6 -8.67 24.75 -32.10
C ALA A 6 -7.56 24.64 -31.03
N THR A 7 -6.58 25.54 -31.04
CA THR A 7 -5.48 25.53 -30.07
C THR A 7 -5.95 25.97 -28.67
N VAL A 8 -6.85 26.95 -28.58
CA VAL A 8 -7.41 27.42 -27.30
C VAL A 8 -8.29 26.35 -26.63
N LEU A 9 -9.08 25.62 -27.42
CA LEU A 9 -9.87 24.48 -26.93
C LEU A 9 -8.98 23.34 -26.45
N PHE A 10 -7.85 23.07 -27.11
CA PHE A 10 -6.91 22.03 -26.69
C PHE A 10 -6.13 22.39 -25.43
N SER A 11 -5.88 23.68 -25.17
CA SER A 11 -5.26 24.16 -23.92
C SER A 11 -6.20 24.07 -22.70
N LEU A 12 -7.52 24.14 -22.91
CA LEU A 12 -8.51 24.00 -21.84
C LEU A 12 -8.72 22.54 -21.39
N PHE A 13 -8.42 21.55 -22.24
CA PHE A 13 -8.48 20.12 -21.88
C PHE A 13 -7.24 19.63 -21.11
N LEU A 14 -6.17 20.41 -21.03
CA LEU A 14 -4.96 20.07 -20.27
C LEU A 14 -4.96 20.62 -18.83
N GLN A 15 -6.07 21.18 -18.36
CA GLN A 15 -6.29 21.32 -16.91
C GLN A 15 -6.74 19.96 -16.35
N VAL A 16 -5.81 19.00 -16.31
CA VAL A 16 -5.86 17.96 -15.29
C VAL A 16 -5.71 18.71 -13.98
N SER A 17 -6.85 19.09 -13.41
CA SER A 17 -6.96 19.53 -12.04
C SER A 17 -6.22 18.50 -11.21
N GLY A 18 -5.13 18.91 -10.55
CA GLY A 18 -4.47 18.10 -9.53
C GLY A 18 -5.44 17.96 -8.37
N GLU A 19 -6.46 17.13 -8.55
CA GLU A 19 -7.49 16.88 -7.58
C GLU A 19 -6.81 16.19 -6.40
N LEU A 20 -6.80 16.86 -5.24
CA LEU A 20 -6.41 16.28 -3.97
C LEU A 20 -7.31 15.06 -3.76
N ARG A 21 -6.82 13.86 -4.09
CA ARG A 21 -7.59 12.62 -3.96
C ARG A 21 -7.49 12.17 -2.51
N THR A 22 -8.54 12.40 -1.74
CA THR A 22 -8.70 11.77 -0.43
C THR A 22 -9.13 10.33 -0.64
N ILE A 23 -8.21 9.41 -0.35
CA ILE A 23 -8.51 7.97 -0.33
C ILE A 23 -8.73 7.51 1.11
N ARG A 24 -9.36 6.35 1.31
CA ARG A 24 -9.44 5.69 2.63
C ARG A 24 -8.53 4.49 2.66
N CYS A 25 -7.87 4.23 3.78
CA CYS A 25 -7.00 3.07 3.97
C CYS A 25 -7.41 2.29 5.23
N TYR A 26 -7.22 0.97 5.21
CA TYR A 26 -7.25 0.19 6.44
C TYR A 26 -6.01 0.50 7.28
N SER A 27 -6.22 0.62 8.58
CA SER A 27 -5.22 1.02 9.54
C SER A 27 -5.30 0.09 10.74
N CYS A 28 -4.29 -0.77 10.88
CA CYS A 28 -4.17 -1.77 11.94
C CYS A 28 -2.79 -2.43 11.90
N THR A 29 -2.46 -3.18 12.94
CA THR A 29 -1.27 -4.02 12.96
C THR A 29 -1.51 -5.31 13.75
N THR A 30 -0.81 -6.38 13.43
CA THR A 30 -0.58 -7.52 14.35
C THR A 30 0.83 -7.46 14.95
N MET A 31 1.62 -6.45 14.58
CA MET A 31 2.98 -6.24 15.07
C MET A 31 2.97 -5.41 16.35
N ASP A 32 3.92 -5.69 17.23
CA ASP A 32 4.28 -4.76 18.28
C ASP A 32 5.06 -3.59 17.64
N ALA A 33 4.38 -2.45 17.50
CA ALA A 33 4.93 -1.29 16.81
C ALA A 33 6.14 -0.68 17.53
N ASP A 34 6.17 -0.73 18.86
CA ASP A 34 7.27 -0.18 19.65
C ASP A 34 8.50 -1.11 19.55
N ARG A 35 8.27 -2.42 19.61
CA ARG A 35 9.35 -3.41 19.36
C ARG A 35 9.93 -3.28 17.95
N LEU A 36 9.10 -3.08 16.93
CA LEU A 36 9.58 -2.88 15.55
C LEU A 36 10.45 -1.63 15.43
N LEU A 37 10.07 -0.54 16.10
CA LEU A 37 10.82 0.72 16.11
C LEU A 37 12.19 0.61 16.76
N ASP A 38 12.34 -0.26 17.77
CA ASP A 38 13.62 -0.53 18.41
C ASP A 38 14.57 -1.33 17.50
N ASP A 39 14.01 -2.21 16.65
CA ASP A 39 14.78 -3.06 15.74
C ASP A 39 15.20 -2.34 14.44
N VAL A 40 14.52 -1.25 14.06
CA VAL A 40 14.82 -0.49 12.83
C VAL A 40 15.99 0.48 13.05
N GLN A 41 17.15 0.13 12.49
CA GLN A 41 18.37 0.94 12.59
C GLN A 41 18.43 2.10 11.59
N ASP A 42 17.71 2.03 10.48
CA ASP A 42 17.71 3.13 9.50
C ASP A 42 16.87 4.30 10.02
N PRO A 43 17.46 5.51 10.15
CA PRO A 43 16.78 6.65 10.76
C PRO A 43 15.58 7.16 9.92
N ASN A 44 15.60 7.00 8.60
CA ASN A 44 14.48 7.40 7.75
C ASN A 44 13.29 6.46 7.94
N TRP A 45 13.55 5.15 7.99
CA TRP A 45 12.53 4.15 8.27
C TRP A 45 11.96 4.29 9.68
N ARG A 46 12.81 4.58 10.66
CA ARG A 46 12.40 4.81 12.05
C ARG A 46 11.50 6.04 12.16
N GLN A 47 11.89 7.15 11.56
CA GLN A 47 11.08 8.38 11.54
C GLN A 47 9.73 8.15 10.84
N TRP A 48 9.72 7.41 9.72
CA TRP A 48 8.49 7.07 9.04
C TRP A 48 7.57 6.19 9.91
N LEU A 49 8.10 5.10 10.51
CA LEU A 49 7.34 4.21 11.39
C LEU A 49 6.77 4.95 12.61
N ASP A 50 7.53 5.87 13.20
CA ASP A 50 7.08 6.65 14.37
C ASP A 50 5.85 7.52 14.04
N ASN A 51 5.74 7.99 12.79
CA ASN A 51 4.58 8.75 12.32
C ASN A 51 3.36 7.88 12.02
N VAL A 52 3.56 6.59 11.69
CA VAL A 52 2.48 5.69 11.27
C VAL A 52 2.12 4.62 12.32
N ARG A 53 2.77 4.61 13.50
CA ARG A 53 2.58 3.60 14.57
C ARG A 53 1.26 3.63 15.30
N PHE A 54 0.51 4.73 15.21
CA PHE A 54 -0.75 4.90 15.93
C PHE A 54 -1.91 4.18 15.23
N VAL A 55 -1.79 2.86 15.14
CA VAL A 55 -2.79 1.98 14.54
C VAL A 55 -3.23 0.91 15.56
N PRO A 56 -4.50 0.47 15.51
CA PRO A 56 -4.99 -0.60 16.39
C PRO A 56 -4.17 -1.89 16.25
N ASN A 57 -3.69 -2.43 17.37
CA ASN A 57 -3.14 -3.78 17.41
C ASN A 57 -4.30 -4.79 17.57
N THR A 58 -4.51 -5.63 16.57
CA THR A 58 -5.60 -6.62 16.57
C THR A 58 -5.28 -7.78 15.64
N ASP A 59 -5.53 -9.00 16.09
CA ASP A 59 -5.33 -10.22 15.30
C ASP A 59 -6.12 -10.19 13.99
N ALA A 60 -7.24 -9.47 13.94
CA ALA A 60 -8.03 -9.32 12.72
C ALA A 60 -7.32 -8.54 11.60
N CYS A 61 -6.16 -7.93 11.88
CA CYS A 61 -5.31 -7.27 10.88
C CYS A 61 -4.48 -8.24 10.02
N ASN A 62 -4.48 -9.53 10.38
CA ASN A 62 -3.69 -10.57 9.72
C ASN A 62 -3.98 -10.70 8.20
N ASP A 63 -3.30 -11.64 7.54
CA ASP A 63 -3.42 -11.79 6.08
C ASP A 63 -4.77 -12.35 5.62
N ASN A 64 -5.47 -13.11 6.47
CA ASN A 64 -6.86 -13.57 6.28
C ASN A 64 -7.84 -12.42 6.57
N PHE A 65 -7.70 -11.33 5.82
CA PHE A 65 -8.39 -10.08 6.07
C PHE A 65 -9.80 -10.08 5.48
N LEU A 66 -10.81 -10.11 6.36
CA LEU A 66 -12.22 -9.94 5.99
C LEU A 66 -12.69 -8.56 6.47
N PRO A 67 -12.89 -7.57 5.57
CA PRO A 67 -13.17 -6.19 5.94
C PRO A 67 -14.27 -6.01 6.99
N GLU A 68 -15.41 -6.67 6.82
CA GLU A 68 -16.55 -6.55 7.74
C GLU A 68 -16.23 -7.04 9.16
N HIS A 69 -15.51 -8.16 9.25
CA HIS A 69 -15.06 -8.72 10.52
C HIS A 69 -13.97 -7.84 11.13
N ALA A 70 -12.97 -7.46 10.32
CA ALA A 70 -11.83 -6.66 10.73
C ALA A 70 -12.24 -5.33 11.36
N ILE A 71 -13.18 -4.61 10.73
CA ILE A 71 -13.69 -3.33 11.26
C ILE A 71 -14.35 -3.54 12.63
N ARG A 72 -15.16 -4.59 12.79
CA ARG A 72 -15.81 -4.92 14.08
C ARG A 72 -14.80 -5.33 15.16
N SER A 73 -13.66 -5.89 14.76
CA SER A 73 -12.55 -6.29 15.63
C SER A 73 -11.53 -5.17 15.90
N GLY A 74 -11.84 -3.93 15.53
CA GLY A 74 -11.06 -2.75 15.89
C GLY A 74 -10.16 -2.19 14.79
N VAL A 75 -10.13 -2.78 13.58
CA VAL A 75 -9.43 -2.19 12.43
C VAL A 75 -10.11 -0.89 12.02
N ARG A 76 -9.32 0.16 11.78
CA ARG A 76 -9.84 1.46 11.34
C ARG A 76 -9.87 1.56 9.82
N SER A 77 -10.90 2.20 9.29
CA SER A 77 -10.90 2.76 7.94
C SER A 77 -10.74 4.27 8.09
N GLN A 78 -9.55 4.79 7.80
CA GLN A 78 -9.23 6.20 7.98
C GLN A 78 -8.97 6.89 6.65
N GLU A 79 -9.27 8.18 6.61
CA GLU A 79 -8.94 9.02 5.46
C GLU A 79 -7.43 9.24 5.36
N CYS A 80 -6.95 9.30 4.13
CA CYS A 80 -5.57 9.41 3.74
C CYS A 80 -5.52 10.54 2.70
N GLU A 81 -5.52 11.77 3.20
CA GLU A 81 -5.52 12.95 2.35
C GLU A 81 -4.21 13.01 1.57
N ASN A 82 -4.33 13.02 0.24
CA ASN A 82 -3.22 12.92 -0.70
C ASN A 82 -2.30 11.73 -0.52
N GLY A 83 -2.56 10.80 0.38
CA GLY A 83 -1.61 9.74 0.68
C GLY A 83 -1.78 8.51 -0.19
N VAL A 84 -1.03 7.48 0.17
CA VAL A 84 -1.12 6.13 -0.42
C VAL A 84 -1.41 5.13 0.68
N CYS A 85 -2.19 4.10 0.37
CA CYS A 85 -2.38 3.01 1.33
C CYS A 85 -1.16 2.11 1.31
N MET A 86 -0.73 1.65 2.48
CA MET A 86 0.39 0.75 2.65
C MET A 86 -0.06 -0.53 3.35
N LYS A 87 0.55 -1.64 2.92
CA LYS A 87 0.54 -2.91 3.63
C LYS A 87 1.96 -3.46 3.71
N MET A 88 2.39 -3.76 4.92
CA MET A 88 3.65 -4.42 5.21
C MET A 88 3.37 -5.82 5.74
N TRP A 89 4.07 -6.81 5.20
CA TRP A 89 4.13 -8.17 5.70
C TRP A 89 5.53 -8.42 6.24
N PHE A 90 5.60 -8.96 7.44
CA PHE A 90 6.83 -9.51 7.99
C PHE A 90 6.64 -11.01 8.19
N LYS A 91 7.51 -11.81 7.58
CA LYS A 91 7.54 -13.26 7.77
C LYS A 91 8.81 -13.62 8.52
N GLU A 92 8.65 -14.01 9.78
CA GLU A 92 9.74 -14.51 10.61
C GLU A 92 10.22 -15.87 10.11
N LYS A 93 11.49 -16.18 10.38
CA LYS A 93 12.08 -17.49 10.07
C LYS A 93 11.39 -18.66 10.76
N ASN A 94 10.77 -18.44 11.91
CA ASN A 94 10.02 -19.46 12.64
C ASN A 94 8.65 -19.77 12.01
N GLY A 95 8.25 -19.05 10.96
CA GLY A 95 6.99 -19.26 10.24
C GLY A 95 5.85 -18.30 10.64
N ASN A 96 6.02 -17.50 11.69
CA ASN A 96 5.04 -16.48 12.07
C ASN A 96 5.00 -15.37 11.02
N SER A 97 3.80 -14.88 10.72
CA SER A 97 3.60 -13.73 9.85
C SER A 97 2.85 -12.65 10.59
N GLN A 98 3.39 -11.44 10.52
CA GLN A 98 2.78 -10.27 11.07
C GLN A 98 2.47 -9.28 9.94
N VAL A 99 1.41 -8.48 10.13
CA VAL A 99 0.90 -7.56 9.11
C VAL A 99 0.71 -6.18 9.72
N TRP A 100 1.08 -5.15 8.97
CA TRP A 100 0.79 -3.76 9.30
C TRP A 100 0.12 -3.10 8.09
N ARG A 101 -1.01 -2.44 8.32
CA ARG A 101 -1.74 -1.65 7.34
C ARG A 101 -1.82 -0.23 7.83
N SER A 102 -1.52 0.74 6.97
CA SER A 102 -1.61 2.16 7.33
C SER A 102 -1.76 3.04 6.09
N CYS A 103 -2.00 4.32 6.33
CA CYS A 103 -1.88 5.38 5.35
C CYS A 103 -0.48 5.98 5.43
N ILE A 104 0.15 6.22 4.29
CA ILE A 104 1.34 7.07 4.20
C ILE A 104 0.91 8.41 3.57
N PRO A 105 0.87 9.51 4.34
CA PRO A 105 0.55 10.82 3.79
C PRO A 105 1.61 11.24 2.75
N LYS A 106 1.19 11.85 1.63
CA LYS A 106 2.11 12.21 0.53
C LYS A 106 3.22 13.13 1.03
N SER A 107 4.47 12.67 0.89
CA SER A 107 5.67 13.49 0.96
C SER A 107 6.11 14.01 -0.42
N GLN A 108 5.17 14.55 -1.23
CA GLN A 108 5.45 15.10 -2.57
C GLN A 108 5.77 14.04 -3.66
N GLU A 109 4.89 13.07 -3.90
CA GLU A 109 4.97 12.13 -5.05
C GLU A 109 6.18 11.16 -5.06
N GLN A 110 6.93 11.08 -3.95
CA GLN A 110 8.13 10.23 -3.86
C GLN A 110 7.82 8.74 -3.74
N ILE A 111 6.58 8.37 -3.41
CA ILE A 111 6.18 6.99 -3.14
C ILE A 111 5.38 6.47 -4.34
N ARG A 112 5.98 5.54 -5.08
CA ARG A 112 5.31 4.84 -6.18
C ARG A 112 4.42 3.72 -5.62
N SER A 113 3.33 3.41 -6.31
CA SER A 113 2.56 2.18 -6.07
C SER A 113 3.35 0.98 -6.55
N ASP A 114 4.09 0.35 -5.64
CA ASP A 114 4.87 -0.85 -5.92
C ASP A 114 5.02 -1.71 -4.66
N CYS A 115 5.73 -2.83 -4.81
CA CYS A 115 6.08 -3.72 -3.71
C CYS A 115 7.61 -3.82 -3.62
N THR A 116 8.14 -3.45 -2.47
CA THR A 116 9.57 -3.58 -2.16
C THR A 116 9.78 -4.73 -1.17
N ARG A 117 10.70 -5.63 -1.51
CA ARG A 117 11.12 -6.73 -0.62
C ARG A 117 12.45 -6.41 0.03
N ILE A 118 12.51 -6.63 1.32
CA ILE A 118 13.70 -6.44 2.16
C ILE A 118 13.91 -7.73 2.93
N SER A 119 14.95 -8.49 2.57
CA SER A 119 15.34 -9.69 3.31
C SER A 119 16.31 -9.32 4.42
N SER A 120 16.12 -9.90 5.61
CA SER A 120 17.00 -9.71 6.77
C SER A 120 17.42 -11.04 7.39
N SER A 121 18.33 -10.99 8.36
CA SER A 121 18.73 -12.16 9.14
C SER A 121 17.59 -12.72 10.01
N GLN A 122 16.53 -11.95 10.26
CA GLN A 122 15.39 -12.33 11.11
C GLN A 122 14.18 -12.84 10.31
N GLY A 123 14.08 -12.48 9.03
CA GLY A 123 12.93 -12.83 8.20
C GLY A 123 12.88 -12.03 6.90
N ASP A 124 11.78 -12.18 6.18
CA ASP A 124 11.51 -11.44 4.95
C ASP A 124 10.43 -10.40 5.21
N MET A 125 10.72 -9.16 4.88
CA MET A 125 9.77 -8.05 4.89
C MET A 125 9.37 -7.69 3.46
N GLU A 126 8.08 -7.46 3.25
CA GLU A 126 7.53 -6.98 1.99
C GLU A 126 6.63 -5.79 2.31
N VAL A 127 6.88 -4.65 1.68
CA VAL A 127 6.09 -3.43 1.84
C VAL A 127 5.49 -3.10 0.48
N CYS A 128 4.16 -3.08 0.40
CA CYS A 128 3.44 -2.67 -0.81
C CYS A 128 2.62 -1.40 -0.55
N THR A 129 2.54 -0.56 -1.57
CA THR A 129 1.77 0.68 -1.62
C THR A 129 0.75 0.64 -2.75
N CYS A 130 -0.37 1.34 -2.59
CA CYS A 130 -1.42 1.42 -3.60
C CYS A 130 -2.24 2.71 -3.50
N ASP A 131 -2.71 3.22 -4.64
CA ASP A 131 -3.35 4.54 -4.77
C ASP A 131 -4.91 4.48 -4.82
N GLY A 132 -5.50 3.38 -4.34
CA GLY A 132 -6.93 3.12 -4.41
C GLY A 132 -7.64 3.18 -3.06
N ASN A 133 -8.95 3.48 -3.08
CA ASN A 133 -9.77 3.37 -1.87
C ASN A 133 -9.72 1.95 -1.31
N LEU A 134 -9.26 1.85 -0.07
CA LEU A 134 -9.20 0.65 0.75
C LEU A 134 -8.36 -0.47 0.11
N CYS A 135 -7.48 -0.15 -0.84
CA CYS A 135 -6.73 -1.11 -1.65
C CYS A 135 -5.75 -1.97 -0.85
N ASN A 136 -5.34 -1.50 0.32
CA ASN A 136 -4.46 -2.25 1.23
C ASN A 136 -5.18 -3.36 2.01
N PHE A 137 -6.35 -3.81 1.55
CA PHE A 137 -7.00 -5.03 2.04
C PHE A 137 -6.38 -6.30 1.47
N SER A 138 -5.83 -6.22 0.24
CA SER A 138 -5.45 -7.36 -0.59
C SER A 138 -4.63 -8.41 0.17
N ILE A 139 -4.92 -9.68 -0.13
CA ILE A 139 -4.11 -10.82 0.30
C ILE A 139 -2.77 -10.74 -0.43
N ARG A 140 -1.67 -11.14 0.25
CA ARG A 140 -0.32 -11.12 -0.32
C ARG A 140 -0.32 -11.52 -1.80
N PRO A 141 0.24 -10.71 -2.72
CA PRO A 141 0.39 -11.16 -4.09
C PRO A 141 1.36 -12.35 -4.08
N SER A 142 0.81 -13.55 -4.20
CA SER A 142 1.61 -14.75 -4.40
C SER A 142 2.41 -14.58 -5.69
N ALA A 143 3.71 -14.91 -5.68
CA ALA A 143 4.55 -14.85 -6.87
C ALA A 143 3.99 -15.67 -8.06
N THR A 144 3.03 -16.56 -7.79
CA THR A 144 2.26 -17.35 -8.77
C THR A 144 1.27 -16.55 -9.60
N THR A 145 0.81 -15.36 -9.19
CA THR A 145 -0.19 -14.59 -9.95
C THR A 145 0.42 -13.85 -11.15
N VAL A 146 1.72 -13.57 -11.15
CA VAL A 146 2.42 -12.93 -12.28
C VAL A 146 2.58 -13.88 -13.47
N ILE A 147 2.65 -15.20 -13.21
CA ILE A 147 2.83 -16.21 -14.26
C ILE A 147 1.56 -16.35 -15.12
N SER A 148 0.36 -16.16 -14.53
CA SER A 148 -0.90 -16.36 -15.26
C SER A 148 -1.14 -15.31 -16.36
N ILE A 149 -0.70 -14.05 -16.15
CA ILE A 149 -0.83 -12.98 -17.15
C ILE A 149 0.14 -13.20 -18.32
N CYS A 150 1.36 -13.69 -18.06
CA CYS A 150 2.33 -13.99 -19.11
C CYS A 150 1.91 -15.19 -19.98
N VAL A 151 1.28 -16.21 -19.39
CA VAL A 151 0.80 -17.40 -20.14
C VAL A 151 -0.36 -17.05 -21.08
N PHE A 152 -1.31 -16.21 -20.64
CA PHE A 152 -2.40 -15.75 -21.52
C PHE A 152 -1.90 -14.88 -22.68
N ALA A 153 -0.90 -14.01 -22.45
CA ALA A 153 -0.32 -13.19 -23.52
C ALA A 153 0.50 -14.02 -24.55
N PHE A 154 1.13 -15.11 -24.12
CA PHE A 154 1.81 -16.04 -25.02
C PHE A 154 0.84 -16.92 -25.82
N LEU A 155 -0.26 -17.39 -25.20
CA LEU A 155 -1.27 -18.21 -25.88
C LEU A 155 -2.06 -17.42 -26.94
N PHE A 156 -2.36 -16.15 -26.71
CA PHE A 156 -3.03 -15.29 -27.71
C PHE A 156 -2.12 -14.82 -28.87
N ARG A 157 -0.79 -14.98 -28.76
CA ARG A 157 0.14 -14.73 -29.87
C ARG A 157 0.38 -15.96 -30.76
N LEU A 158 -0.08 -17.14 -30.34
CA LEU A 158 0.14 -18.43 -31.00
C LEU A 158 -1.15 -19.05 -31.58
N LEU A 159 -2.28 -18.34 -31.52
CA LEU A 159 -3.57 -18.69 -32.13
C LEU A 159 -3.92 -17.74 -33.26
#